data_AF-A0A925HM08-F1
#
_entry.id   AF-A0A925HM08-F1
#
_cell.length_a   1.000
_cell.length_b   1.000
_cell.length_c   1.000
_cell.angle_alpha   90.00
_cell.angle_beta   90.00
_cell.angle_gamma   90.00
#
_symmetry.space_group_name_H-M   'P 1'
#
loop_
_entity.id
_entity.type
_entity.pdbx_description
1 polymer ?
#
loop_
_entity_poly.entity_id
_entity_poly.type
_entity_poly.pdbx_seq_one_letter_code
_entity_poly.pdbx_strand_id
1 'polypeptide(L)'
;MASSSDMYTPDEVTIRFGRVRLDGYLGIPLSPLGGVVFAHGSGRPDLAEAYLQSMTAPTMLIVGGDDEPVIEMNRAAYRLLSYPKRLVIVPGATHLFEEPGTLEEVEEHALAWFQQHVHPTPHEGADPRTKERLR
;
A
#
# COMPACT_ATOMS: atom_id res chain seq x y z
N MET A 1 1.39 34.11 -5.63
CA MET A 1 0.38 33.38 -4.85
C MET A 1 -0.08 32.21 -5.71
N ALA A 2 0.52 31.04 -5.55
CA ALA A 2 0.04 29.83 -6.23
C ALA A 2 -1.26 29.39 -5.55
N SER A 3 -2.29 29.13 -6.34
CA SER A 3 -3.58 28.64 -5.87
C SER A 3 -3.41 27.25 -5.27
N SER A 4 -4.16 26.94 -4.21
CA SER A 4 -4.14 25.64 -3.53
C SER A 4 -4.51 24.45 -4.44
N SER A 5 -4.95 24.72 -5.68
CA SER A 5 -5.25 23.75 -6.74
C SER A 5 -4.02 23.20 -7.47
N ASP A 6 -2.87 23.88 -7.40
CA ASP A 6 -1.70 23.55 -8.24
C ASP A 6 -0.73 22.53 -7.59
N MET A 7 -1.03 22.02 -6.38
CA MET A 7 -0.10 21.15 -5.63
C MET A 7 -0.44 19.64 -5.65
N TYR A 8 -1.51 19.22 -6.34
CA TYR A 8 -1.93 17.81 -6.43
C TYR A 8 -2.35 17.45 -7.85
N THR A 9 -1.46 17.59 -8.82
CA THR A 9 -1.69 17.00 -10.14
C THR A 9 -1.00 15.64 -10.15
N PRO A 10 -1.72 14.52 -10.04
CA PRO A 10 -1.11 13.21 -10.16
C PRO A 10 -0.49 13.08 -11.56
N ASP A 11 0.68 12.45 -11.62
CA ASP A 11 1.40 12.23 -12.87
C ASP A 11 0.62 11.26 -13.74
N GLU A 12 0.39 11.60 -15.00
CA GLU A 12 -0.11 10.63 -15.97
C GLU A 12 0.98 9.59 -16.24
N VAL A 13 0.65 8.33 -16.01
CA VAL A 13 1.54 7.19 -16.25
C VAL A 13 0.89 6.17 -17.17
N THR A 14 1.69 5.57 -18.03
CA THR A 14 1.28 4.40 -18.82
C THR A 14 2.06 3.18 -18.35
N ILE A 15 1.37 2.20 -17.77
CA ILE A 15 1.96 0.89 -17.48
C ILE A 15 1.89 0.04 -18.75
N ARG A 16 3.02 -0.55 -19.15
CA ARG A 16 3.11 -1.39 -20.35
C ARG A 16 3.44 -2.82 -19.97
N PHE A 17 2.64 -3.76 -20.45
CA PHE A 17 2.92 -5.19 -20.32
C PHE A 17 2.68 -5.90 -21.66
N GLY A 18 3.78 -6.19 -22.37
CA GLY A 18 3.73 -6.72 -23.73
C GLY A 18 2.96 -5.79 -24.68
N ARG A 19 1.81 -6.25 -25.19
CA ARG A 19 0.92 -5.47 -26.07
C ARG A 19 -0.13 -4.65 -25.30
N VAL A 20 -0.26 -4.86 -24.00
CA VAL A 20 -1.25 -4.17 -23.15
C VAL A 20 -0.67 -2.85 -22.67
N ARG A 21 -1.49 -1.80 -22.73
CA ARG A 21 -1.20 -0.47 -22.16
C ARG A 21 -2.34 -0.11 -21.22
N LEU A 22 -1.99 0.30 -20.01
CA LEU A 22 -2.93 0.85 -19.03
C LEU A 22 -2.50 2.27 -18.72
N ASP A 23 -3.31 3.23 -19.12
CA ASP A 23 -3.14 4.63 -18.76
C ASP A 23 -3.78 4.87 -17.39
N GLY A 24 -3.11 5.65 -16.55
CA GLY A 24 -3.57 5.95 -15.20
C GLY A 24 -2.90 7.19 -14.63
N TYR A 25 -3.30 7.55 -13.42
CA TYR A 25 -2.75 8.69 -12.69
C TYR A 25 -2.01 8.15 -11.47
N LEU A 26 -0.73 8.51 -11.32
CA LEU A 26 0.12 8.18 -10.19
C LEU A 26 0.27 9.41 -9.31
N GLY A 27 -0.22 9.36 -8.08
CA GLY A 27 -0.05 10.43 -7.11
C GLY A 27 0.09 9.88 -5.70
N ILE A 28 0.94 10.52 -4.90
CA ILE A 28 0.96 10.35 -3.44
C ILE A 28 0.26 11.56 -2.86
N PRO A 29 -0.82 11.40 -2.06
CA PRO A 29 -1.48 12.54 -1.44
C PRO A 29 -0.50 13.29 -0.52
N LEU A 30 -0.59 14.63 -0.48
CA LEU A 30 0.30 15.52 0.29
C LEU A 30 0.25 15.30 1.81
N SER A 31 -0.73 14.55 2.30
CA SER A 31 -0.87 14.17 3.71
C SER A 31 -1.52 12.79 3.82
N PRO A 32 -0.82 11.71 3.44
CA PRO A 32 -1.36 10.37 3.64
C PRO A 32 -1.39 10.13 5.16
N LEU A 33 -2.57 9.84 5.71
CA LEU A 33 -2.71 9.39 7.11
C LEU A 33 -1.88 8.11 7.39
N GLY A 34 -1.58 7.38 6.32
CA GLY A 34 -0.66 6.26 6.23
C GLY A 34 -0.87 5.55 4.89
N GLY A 35 0.15 4.85 4.39
CA GLY A 35 0.04 4.00 3.21
C GLY A 35 0.22 2.55 3.64
N VAL A 36 -0.57 1.63 3.09
CA VAL A 36 -0.31 0.19 3.20
C VAL A 36 -0.20 -0.36 1.80
N VAL A 37 0.94 -0.99 1.51
CA VAL A 37 1.20 -1.66 0.24
C VAL A 37 0.98 -3.15 0.47
N PHE A 38 -0.13 -3.67 -0.03
CA PHE A 38 -0.32 -5.12 -0.11
C PHE A 38 0.47 -5.65 -1.30
N ALA A 39 1.60 -6.32 -1.02
CA ALA A 39 2.28 -7.16 -2.00
C ALA A 39 1.69 -8.59 -1.97
N HIS A 40 0.37 -8.68 -2.13
CA HIS A 40 -0.27 -9.93 -2.58
C HIS A 40 0.30 -10.28 -3.97
N GLY A 41 0.24 -11.53 -4.46
CA GLY A 41 0.88 -11.97 -5.70
C GLY A 41 0.65 -11.14 -6.99
N SER A 42 -0.19 -10.10 -6.98
CA SER A 42 -0.33 -9.07 -8.02
C SER A 42 0.38 -7.73 -7.74
N GLY A 43 0.72 -7.43 -6.48
CA GLY A 43 1.55 -6.32 -6.06
C GLY A 43 3.00 -6.57 -6.43
N ARG A 44 3.48 -5.80 -7.41
CA ARG A 44 4.84 -5.88 -7.96
C ARG A 44 5.64 -4.65 -7.54
N PRO A 45 6.05 -4.52 -6.26
CA PRO A 45 6.82 -3.36 -5.82
C PRO A 45 8.17 -3.24 -6.56
N ASP A 46 8.68 -4.33 -7.10
CA ASP A 46 9.80 -4.36 -8.04
C ASP A 46 9.55 -3.53 -9.31
N LEU A 47 8.31 -3.40 -9.79
CA LEU A 47 7.98 -2.52 -10.92
C LEU A 47 8.00 -1.03 -10.53
N ALA A 48 8.03 -0.72 -9.24
CA ALA A 48 8.10 0.64 -8.71
C ALA A 48 9.49 1.00 -8.16
N GLU A 49 10.54 0.21 -8.46
CA GLU A 49 11.91 0.38 -7.93
C GLU A 49 12.40 1.84 -7.93
N ALA A 50 12.17 2.57 -9.03
CA ALA A 50 12.58 3.96 -9.20
C ALA A 50 11.96 4.93 -8.17
N TYR A 51 10.82 4.57 -7.58
CA TYR A 51 10.06 5.40 -6.64
C TYR A 51 10.23 4.94 -5.19
N LEU A 52 10.60 3.68 -4.94
CA LEU A 52 10.64 3.11 -3.59
C LEU A 52 11.54 3.90 -2.63
N GLN A 53 12.63 4.48 -3.13
CA GLN A 53 13.55 5.30 -2.32
C GLN A 53 12.94 6.64 -1.87
N SER A 54 12.05 7.20 -2.68
CA SER A 54 11.36 8.47 -2.38
C SER A 54 10.14 8.31 -1.47
N MET A 55 9.73 7.08 -1.18
CA MET A 55 8.55 6.85 -0.33
C MET A 55 8.82 7.25 1.12
N THR A 56 7.97 8.16 1.62
CA THR A 56 8.01 8.66 2.99
C THR A 56 6.86 8.13 3.86
N ALA A 57 6.09 7.17 3.36
CA ALA A 57 5.02 6.53 4.12
C ALA A 57 5.53 5.26 4.81
N PRO A 58 5.16 5.00 6.08
CA PRO A 58 5.43 3.72 6.71
C PRO A 58 4.88 2.57 5.86
N THR A 59 5.74 1.64 5.44
CA THR A 59 5.38 0.59 4.48
C THR A 59 5.61 -0.80 5.07
N MET A 60 4.59 -1.65 5.08
CA MET A 60 4.73 -3.05 5.42
C MET A 60 4.48 -3.91 4.17
N LEU A 61 5.38 -4.86 3.92
CA LEU A 61 5.26 -5.89 2.90
C LEU A 61 4.91 -7.21 3.60
N ILE A 62 3.89 -7.92 3.13
CA ILE A 62 3.49 -9.24 3.63
C ILE A 62 3.54 -10.22 2.46
N VAL A 63 4.23 -11.35 2.63
CA VAL A 63 4.39 -12.40 1.61
C VAL A 63 4.11 -13.77 2.20
N GLY A 64 3.63 -14.70 1.37
CA GLY A 64 3.48 -16.10 1.74
C GLY A 64 4.83 -16.81 1.84
N GLY A 65 5.00 -17.67 2.85
CA GLY A 65 6.22 -18.42 3.14
C GLY A 65 6.57 -19.47 2.10
N ASP A 66 5.56 -19.96 1.36
CA ASP A 66 5.72 -20.97 0.33
C ASP A 66 5.83 -20.35 -1.08
N ASP A 67 5.96 -19.02 -1.17
CA ASP A 67 6.12 -18.25 -2.42
C ASP A 67 7.54 -17.67 -2.56
N GLU A 68 8.52 -18.56 -2.68
CA GLU A 68 9.96 -18.21 -2.77
C GLU A 68 10.28 -17.10 -3.79
N PRO A 69 9.76 -17.11 -5.03
CA PRO A 69 10.02 -16.04 -5.99
C PRO A 69 9.54 -14.67 -5.50
N VAL A 70 8.36 -14.61 -4.89
CA VAL A 70 7.77 -13.37 -4.38
C VAL A 70 8.50 -12.90 -3.12
N ILE A 71 9.00 -13.81 -2.29
CA ILE A 71 9.85 -13.49 -1.13
C ILE A 71 11.08 -12.72 -1.60
N GLU A 72 11.83 -13.23 -2.57
CA GLU A 72 13.07 -12.58 -3.02
C GLU A 72 12.82 -11.22 -3.68
N MET A 73 11.75 -11.11 -4.47
CA MET A 73 11.33 -9.83 -5.05
C MET A 73 10.97 -8.80 -3.97
N ASN A 74 10.24 -9.19 -2.95
CA ASN A 74 9.89 -8.30 -1.85
C ASN A 74 11.08 -7.96 -0.96
N ARG A 75 12.05 -8.87 -0.77
CA ARG A 75 13.32 -8.56 -0.12
C ARG A 75 14.11 -7.52 -0.91
N ALA A 76 14.11 -7.59 -2.24
CA ALA A 76 14.74 -6.58 -3.09
C ALA A 76 14.07 -5.21 -2.92
N ALA A 77 12.74 -5.14 -3.02
CA ALA A 77 11.98 -3.92 -2.78
C ALA A 77 12.21 -3.36 -1.37
N TYR A 78 12.19 -4.22 -0.35
CA TYR A 78 12.42 -3.85 1.05
C TYR A 78 13.76 -3.15 1.25
N ARG A 79 14.81 -3.55 0.53
CA ARG A 79 16.13 -2.90 0.60
C ARG A 79 16.10 -1.46 0.09
N LEU A 80 15.20 -1.13 -0.83
CA LEU A 80 15.10 0.21 -1.44
C LEU A 80 14.27 1.18 -0.60
N LEU A 81 13.34 0.68 0.23
CA LEU A 81 12.54 1.51 1.14
C LEU A 81 13.42 2.22 2.18
N SER A 82 13.12 3.49 2.47
CA SER A 82 13.93 4.31 3.41
C SER A 82 13.18 4.80 4.66
N TYR A 83 11.84 4.83 4.64
CA TYR A 83 11.00 5.15 5.81
C TYR A 83 10.70 3.90 6.65
N PRO A 84 10.06 4.01 7.83
CA PRO A 84 9.71 2.86 8.66
C PRO A 84 9.10 1.74 7.82
N LYS A 85 9.76 0.58 7.86
CA LYS A 85 9.48 -0.51 6.95
C LYS A 85 9.49 -1.86 7.65
N ARG A 86 8.57 -2.74 7.26
CA ARG A 86 8.51 -4.12 7.76
C ARG A 86 8.30 -5.10 6.62
N LEU A 87 8.95 -6.26 6.71
CA LEU A 87 8.67 -7.42 5.86
C LEU A 87 8.19 -8.55 6.76
N VAL A 88 7.03 -9.12 6.44
CA VAL A 88 6.42 -10.26 7.13
C VAL A 88 6.35 -11.42 6.15
N ILE A 89 6.72 -12.61 6.61
CA ILE A 89 6.62 -13.86 5.85
C ILE A 89 5.70 -14.78 6.64
N VAL A 90 4.55 -15.13 6.06
CA VAL A 90 3.51 -15.96 6.70
C VAL A 90 3.79 -17.43 6.40
N PRO A 91 4.15 -18.26 7.39
CA PRO A 91 4.56 -19.65 7.15
C PRO A 91 3.41 -20.49 6.59
N GLY A 92 3.70 -21.34 5.59
CA GLY A 92 2.71 -22.23 4.98
C GLY A 92 1.67 -21.53 4.10
N ALA A 93 1.79 -20.22 3.89
CA ALA A 93 0.93 -19.47 2.99
C ALA A 93 1.51 -19.44 1.57
N THR A 94 0.64 -19.64 0.57
CA THR A 94 0.97 -19.36 -0.82
C THR A 94 0.50 -17.95 -1.22
N HIS A 95 0.58 -17.62 -2.51
CA HIS A 95 0.30 -16.29 -3.07
C HIS A 95 -1.08 -15.68 -2.74
N LEU A 96 -2.07 -16.51 -2.38
CA LEU A 96 -3.43 -16.08 -2.05
C LEU A 96 -3.75 -16.07 -0.55
N PHE A 97 -2.91 -16.66 0.31
CA PHE A 97 -3.20 -16.86 1.74
C PHE A 97 -4.54 -17.58 1.97
N GLU A 98 -4.85 -18.60 1.17
CA GLU A 98 -6.08 -19.40 1.30
C GLU A 98 -5.92 -20.55 2.29
N GLU A 99 -4.68 -20.83 2.70
CA GLU A 99 -4.38 -21.90 3.64
C GLU A 99 -4.93 -21.56 5.04
N PRO A 100 -5.39 -22.57 5.80
CA PRO A 100 -6.02 -22.33 7.11
C PRO A 100 -5.15 -21.50 8.05
N GLY A 101 -5.71 -20.40 8.58
CA GLY A 101 -5.03 -19.53 9.55
C GLY A 101 -4.13 -18.46 8.93
N THR A 102 -3.82 -18.55 7.63
CA THR A 102 -2.86 -17.64 7.00
C THR A 102 -3.44 -16.24 6.77
N LEU A 103 -4.71 -16.13 6.40
CA LEU A 103 -5.38 -14.84 6.26
C LEU A 103 -5.55 -14.15 7.62
N GLU A 104 -5.86 -14.91 8.67
CA GLU A 104 -5.94 -14.40 10.04
C GLU A 104 -4.59 -13.81 10.49
N GLU A 105 -3.48 -14.48 10.20
CA GLU A 105 -2.13 -13.96 10.49
C GLU A 105 -1.83 -12.67 9.71
N VAL A 106 -2.23 -12.60 8.43
CA VAL A 106 -2.13 -11.37 7.62
C VAL A 106 -2.93 -10.23 8.25
N GLU A 107 -4.16 -10.49 8.68
CA GLU A 107 -5.05 -9.51 9.31
C GLU A 107 -4.47 -8.98 10.62
N GLU A 108 -3.95 -9.85 11.48
CA GLU A 108 -3.31 -9.46 12.74
C GLU A 108 -2.12 -8.53 12.50
N HIS A 109 -1.26 -8.86 11.54
CA HIS A 109 -0.13 -8.02 11.18
C HIS A 109 -0.58 -6.67 10.59
N ALA A 110 -1.56 -6.67 9.70
CA ALA A 110 -2.12 -5.45 9.10
C ALA A 110 -2.71 -4.54 10.18
N LEU A 111 -3.55 -5.08 11.07
CA LEU A 111 -4.18 -4.33 12.15
C LEU A 111 -3.14 -3.70 13.08
N ALA A 112 -2.14 -4.46 13.51
CA ALA A 112 -1.07 -3.96 14.37
C ALA A 112 -0.28 -2.83 13.68
N TRP A 113 0.00 -2.97 12.38
CA TRP A 113 0.69 -1.93 11.62
C TRP A 113 -0.12 -0.64 11.53
N PHE A 114 -1.42 -0.75 11.25
CA PHE A 114 -2.33 0.39 11.20
C PHE A 114 -2.43 1.09 12.55
N GLN A 115 -2.62 0.37 13.64
CA GLN A 115 -2.70 0.94 14.98
C GLN A 115 -1.43 1.72 15.36
N GLN A 116 -0.27 1.25 14.92
CA GLN A 116 1.01 1.87 15.22
C GLN A 116 1.30 3.11 14.38
N HIS A 117 0.89 3.14 13.11
CA HIS A 117 1.35 4.15 12.14
C HIS A 117 0.25 5.04 11.57
N VAL A 118 -1.03 4.68 11.74
CA VAL A 118 -2.17 5.46 11.28
C VAL A 118 -2.91 6.00 12.49
N HIS A 119 -2.70 7.28 12.74
CA HIS A 119 -3.47 8.00 13.74
C HIS A 119 -4.65 8.69 13.04
N PRO A 120 -5.90 8.33 13.37
CA PRO A 120 -7.04 9.06 12.83
C PRO A 120 -6.95 10.51 13.33
N THR A 121 -6.71 11.45 12.43
CA THR A 121 -7.04 12.85 12.72
C THR A 121 -8.55 12.95 12.83
N PRO A 122 -9.09 13.57 13.90
CA PRO A 122 -10.51 13.86 13.96
C PRO A 122 -10.89 14.63 12.70
N HIS A 123 -11.85 14.12 11.94
CA HIS A 123 -12.43 14.87 10.84
C HIS A 123 -13.26 16.00 11.47
N GLU A 124 -12.68 17.20 11.62
CA GLU A 124 -13.44 18.43 11.86
C GLU A 124 -14.35 18.65 10.64
N GLY A 125 -15.57 18.12 10.69
CA GLY A 125 -16.54 18.31 9.60
C GLY A 125 -17.62 17.25 9.45
N ALA A 126 -17.67 16.20 10.28
CA ALA A 126 -18.86 15.36 10.34
C ALA A 126 -19.98 16.12 11.07
N ASP A 127 -20.68 17.02 10.36
CA ASP A 127 -21.95 17.57 10.82
C ASP A 127 -22.92 16.39 11.03
N PRO A 128 -23.41 16.15 12.26
CA PRO A 128 -24.32 15.05 12.58
C PRO A 128 -25.62 15.07 11.76
N ARG A 129 -25.93 16.17 11.07
CA ARG A 129 -27.17 16.37 10.29
C ARG A 129 -27.20 15.68 8.92
N THR A 130 -26.12 15.03 8.47
CA THR A 130 -26.10 14.37 7.14
C THR A 130 -26.66 12.93 7.13
N LYS A 131 -27.14 12.41 8.28
CA LYS A 131 -27.70 11.05 8.36
C LYS A 131 -29.21 10.94 8.08
N GLU A 132 -29.84 11.91 7.42
CA GLU A 132 -31.28 11.84 7.17
C GLU A 132 -31.66 11.84 5.67
N ARG A 133 -32.37 10.75 5.31
CA ARG A 133 -33.17 10.47 4.09
C ARG A 133 -32.46 9.88 2.87
N LEU A 134 -32.28 8.57 2.94
CA LEU A 134 -32.78 7.69 1.88
C LEU A 134 -33.93 6.87 2.48
N ARG A 135 -35.15 7.29 2.18
CA ARG A 135 -36.33 6.41 2.18
C ARG A 135 -36.53 5.94 0.76
#